data_AF-A0A7Y0GQI6-F1
#
_entry.id   AF-A0A7Y0GQI6-F1
#
_cell.length_a   1.000
_cell.length_b   1.000
_cell.length_c   1.000
_cell.angle_alpha   90.00
_cell.angle_beta   90.00
_cell.angle_gamma   90.00
#
_symmetry.space_group_name_H-M   'P 1'
#
loop_
_entity.id
_entity.type
_entity.pdbx_description
1 polymer ?
#
loop_
_entity_poly.entity_id
_entity_poly.type
_entity_poly.pdbx_seq_one_letter_code
_entity_poly.pdbx_strand_id
1 'polypeptide(L)'
;LGLGLTPGDVAISIGTSGVVSAISAVPTTDASGLVTGFADATGAFLPLACTLNASRVLDAAARMLGVDHAGLSALALSAPAGADGLVLIPYLEGERTPNKPDATGALHGLRLANTTPAHLARAAVEGMLCALADGLDALVAQGVPVQRVFLIGGGAQSEAVRRITPSVLGLDVAVPTPGEYVADGAARQAAWVLSGAATPPAWTAAGSADVYRADPAPQVRAQYAAVRELTGTRQA
;
A
#
# COMPACT_ATOMS: atom_id res chain seq x y z
N LEU A 1 -2.76 -2.86 17.52
CA LEU A 1 -2.87 -3.92 18.54
C LEU A 1 -2.42 -5.30 18.07
N GLY A 2 -3.10 -5.94 17.10
CA GLY A 2 -2.78 -7.33 16.70
C GLY A 2 -1.36 -7.51 16.16
N LEU A 3 -0.92 -6.59 15.30
CA LEU A 3 0.45 -6.54 14.78
C LEU A 3 1.49 -6.00 15.78
N GLY A 4 1.07 -5.56 16.97
CA GLY A 4 1.98 -4.97 17.95
C GLY A 4 2.67 -3.67 17.53
N LEU A 5 2.11 -2.96 16.55
CA LEU A 5 2.64 -1.69 16.08
C LEU A 5 2.70 -0.62 17.18
N THR A 6 3.74 0.21 17.11
CA THR A 6 4.06 1.32 18.01
C THR A 6 4.22 2.62 17.23
N PRO A 7 4.22 3.80 17.87
CA PRO A 7 4.45 5.06 17.19
C PRO A 7 5.68 5.03 16.27
N GLY A 8 5.51 5.49 15.01
CA GLY A 8 6.55 5.37 13.97
C GLY A 8 6.39 4.18 13.03
N ASP A 9 5.52 3.23 13.37
CA ASP A 9 5.19 2.12 12.48
C ASP A 9 4.04 2.46 11.55
N VAL A 10 4.17 2.02 10.30
CA VAL A 10 3.15 2.13 9.26
C VAL A 10 2.72 0.74 8.83
N ALA A 11 1.42 0.51 8.73
CA ALA A 11 0.83 -0.63 8.04
C ALA A 11 0.31 -0.22 6.67
N ILE A 12 0.80 -0.89 5.63
CA ILE A 12 0.24 -0.87 4.28
C ILE A 12 -0.53 -2.18 4.10
N SER A 13 -1.85 -2.11 4.17
CA SER A 13 -2.75 -3.24 3.96
C SER A 13 -3.26 -3.25 2.52
N ILE A 14 -2.94 -4.31 1.79
CA ILE A 14 -3.36 -4.52 0.40
C ILE A 14 -4.45 -5.59 0.37
N GLY A 15 -5.70 -5.17 0.59
CA GLY A 15 -6.88 -5.95 0.24
C GLY A 15 -7.38 -5.57 -1.15
N THR A 16 -8.67 -5.83 -1.43
CA THR A 16 -9.33 -5.32 -2.65
C THR A 16 -9.18 -3.80 -2.76
N SER A 17 -9.26 -3.10 -1.62
CA SER A 17 -8.87 -1.71 -1.41
C SER A 17 -7.59 -1.64 -0.57
N GLY A 18 -6.91 -0.50 -0.61
CA GLY A 18 -5.69 -0.26 0.14
C GLY A 18 -5.93 0.61 1.35
N VAL A 19 -5.14 0.38 2.41
CA VAL A 19 -5.09 1.22 3.59
C VAL A 19 -3.64 1.47 3.95
N VAL A 20 -3.28 2.73 4.11
CA VAL A 20 -2.01 3.15 4.71
C VAL A 20 -2.35 3.80 6.04
N SER A 21 -1.99 3.15 7.13
CA SER A 21 -2.22 3.67 8.48
C SER A 21 -0.94 3.67 9.28
N ALA A 22 -0.81 4.61 10.21
CA ALA A 22 0.33 4.66 11.10
C ALA A 22 -0.14 4.77 12.55
N ILE A 23 0.72 4.40 13.49
CA ILE A 23 0.53 4.76 14.89
C ILE A 23 1.23 6.10 15.12
N SER A 24 0.50 7.08 15.66
CA SER A 24 1.02 8.41 15.99
C SER A 24 0.78 8.73 17.45
N ALA A 25 1.77 9.35 18.10
CA ALA A 25 1.64 9.85 19.47
C ALA A 25 0.80 11.14 19.55
N VAL A 26 0.65 11.86 18.43
CA VAL A 26 -0.11 13.11 18.32
C VAL A 26 -1.22 12.98 17.28
N PRO A 27 -2.36 13.67 17.47
CA PRO A 27 -3.43 13.66 16.48
C PRO A 27 -2.99 14.35 15.19
N THR A 28 -3.50 13.88 14.05
CA THR A 28 -3.37 14.57 12.77
C THR A 28 -4.54 15.54 12.56
N THR A 29 -4.26 16.65 11.87
CA THR A 29 -5.25 17.70 11.57
C THR A 29 -5.19 18.07 10.09
N ASP A 30 -5.57 17.14 9.23
CA ASP A 30 -5.48 17.32 7.78
C ASP A 30 -6.68 18.11 7.23
N ALA A 31 -6.46 19.38 6.93
CA ALA A 31 -7.48 20.24 6.33
C ALA A 31 -7.89 19.83 4.90
N SER A 32 -7.07 19.03 4.20
CA SER A 32 -7.39 18.54 2.86
C SER A 32 -8.38 17.37 2.84
N GLY A 33 -8.53 16.69 3.99
CA GLY A 33 -9.39 15.52 4.13
C GLY A 33 -8.83 14.23 3.51
N LEU A 34 -7.55 14.20 3.12
CA LEU A 34 -6.90 13.00 2.56
C LEU A 34 -6.58 11.97 3.66
N VAL A 35 -6.13 12.45 4.82
CA VAL A 35 -5.81 11.64 5.99
C VAL A 35 -6.94 11.72 7.00
N THR A 36 -7.54 10.58 7.32
CA THR A 36 -8.51 10.48 8.41
C THR A 36 -7.79 10.33 9.74
N GLY A 37 -8.07 11.20 10.71
CA GLY A 37 -7.48 11.17 12.04
C GLY A 37 -8.30 10.34 13.02
N PHE A 38 -8.06 9.02 13.11
CA PHE A 38 -8.71 8.17 14.10
C PHE A 38 -7.91 8.10 15.42
N ALA A 39 -8.56 7.60 16.48
CA ALA A 39 -7.87 7.10 17.66
C ALA A 39 -7.46 5.63 17.44
N ASP A 40 -6.36 5.22 18.05
CA ASP A 40 -5.99 3.81 18.11
C ASP A 40 -6.61 3.12 19.35
N ALA A 41 -6.35 1.82 19.51
CA ALA A 41 -6.88 1.04 20.64
C ALA A 41 -5.93 0.98 21.86
N THR A 42 -4.92 1.86 21.92
CA THR A 42 -3.95 1.96 23.03
C THR A 42 -3.93 3.33 23.70
N GLY A 43 -4.73 4.29 23.21
CA GLY A 43 -4.77 5.68 23.68
C GLY A 43 -3.90 6.64 22.85
N ALA A 44 -3.29 6.13 21.77
CA ALA A 44 -2.61 6.91 20.74
C ALA A 44 -3.58 7.21 19.57
N PHE A 45 -3.02 7.63 18.43
CA PHE A 45 -3.77 8.01 17.23
C PHE A 45 -3.44 7.09 16.05
N LEU A 46 -4.40 6.96 15.13
CA LEU A 46 -4.35 6.13 13.94
C LEU A 46 -4.66 6.96 12.70
N PRO A 47 -3.77 7.87 12.27
CA PRO A 47 -3.87 8.51 10.96
C PRO A 47 -3.91 7.47 9.85
N LEU A 48 -4.81 7.69 8.88
CA LEU A 48 -5.14 6.68 7.89
C LEU A 48 -5.52 7.30 6.54
N ALA A 49 -4.89 6.84 5.47
CA ALA A 49 -5.25 7.12 4.08
C ALA A 49 -5.79 5.85 3.42
N CYS A 50 -6.88 5.98 2.66
CA CYS A 50 -7.52 4.87 1.95
C CYS A 50 -7.32 5.01 0.45
N THR A 51 -7.05 3.90 -0.22
CA THR A 51 -7.16 3.79 -1.68
C THR A 51 -8.26 2.80 -2.06
N LEU A 52 -9.06 3.10 -3.07
CA LEU A 52 -10.06 2.19 -3.62
C LEU A 52 -9.37 1.07 -4.40
N ASN A 53 -8.26 1.37 -5.06
CA ASN A 53 -7.62 0.50 -6.02
C ASN A 53 -6.32 -0.09 -5.49
N ALA A 54 -6.42 -1.25 -4.83
CA ALA A 54 -5.27 -2.03 -4.39
C ALA A 54 -5.19 -3.36 -5.16
N SER A 55 -5.46 -4.51 -4.53
CA SER A 55 -5.33 -5.81 -5.20
C SER A 55 -6.20 -5.95 -6.45
N ARG A 56 -7.33 -5.21 -6.52
CA ARG A 56 -8.20 -5.18 -7.71
C ARG A 56 -7.50 -4.69 -8.98
N VAL A 57 -6.43 -3.88 -8.83
CA VAL A 57 -5.58 -3.45 -9.95
C VAL A 57 -4.84 -4.64 -10.53
N LEU A 58 -4.30 -5.49 -9.65
CA LEU A 58 -3.62 -6.73 -10.03
C LEU A 58 -4.62 -7.74 -10.62
N ASP A 59 -5.83 -7.84 -10.06
CA ASP A 59 -6.89 -8.68 -10.62
C ASP A 59 -7.28 -8.25 -12.03
N ALA A 60 -7.40 -6.94 -12.27
CA ALA A 60 -7.68 -6.38 -13.59
C ALA A 60 -6.54 -6.65 -14.57
N ALA A 61 -5.29 -6.42 -14.17
CA ALA A 61 -4.12 -6.66 -15.01
C ALA A 61 -3.95 -8.15 -15.37
N ALA A 62 -4.10 -9.05 -14.39
CA ALA A 62 -4.05 -10.49 -14.61
C ALA A 62 -5.12 -10.94 -15.62
N ARG A 63 -6.35 -10.45 -15.46
CA ARG A 63 -7.46 -10.71 -16.39
C ARG A 63 -7.18 -10.19 -17.79
N MET A 64 -6.67 -8.96 -17.93
CA MET A 64 -6.32 -8.37 -19.23
C MET A 64 -5.23 -9.17 -19.95
N LEU A 65 -4.28 -9.72 -19.19
CA LEU A 65 -3.15 -10.50 -19.72
C LEU A 65 -3.46 -11.99 -19.90
N GLY A 66 -4.62 -12.47 -19.42
CA GLY A 66 -4.99 -13.89 -19.48
C GLY A 66 -4.10 -14.78 -18.60
N VAL A 67 -3.61 -14.28 -17.47
CA VAL A 67 -2.75 -15.01 -16.52
C VAL A 67 -3.39 -15.05 -15.13
N ASP A 68 -2.88 -15.92 -14.26
CA ASP A 68 -3.19 -15.90 -12.83
C ASP A 68 -2.28 -14.93 -12.07
N HIS A 69 -2.45 -14.82 -10.75
CA HIS A 69 -1.63 -13.91 -9.92
C HIS A 69 -0.14 -14.30 -9.89
N ALA A 70 0.16 -15.60 -9.95
CA ALA A 70 1.53 -16.08 -10.01
C ALA A 70 2.20 -15.68 -11.34
N GLY A 71 1.51 -15.86 -12.45
CA GLY A 71 1.92 -15.42 -13.78
C GLY A 71 2.08 -13.91 -13.88
N LEU A 72 1.16 -13.13 -13.32
CA LEU A 72 1.28 -11.67 -13.24
C LEU A 72 2.53 -11.26 -12.45
N SER A 73 2.77 -11.91 -11.30
CA SER A 73 3.93 -11.66 -10.45
C SER A 73 5.24 -11.96 -11.20
N ALA A 74 5.32 -13.09 -11.89
CA ALA A 74 6.49 -13.46 -12.68
C ALA A 74 6.74 -12.46 -13.83
N LEU A 75 5.69 -12.08 -14.56
CA LEU A 75 5.76 -11.09 -15.64
C LEU A 75 6.26 -9.73 -15.12
N ALA A 76 5.69 -9.23 -14.02
CA ALA A 76 6.12 -7.97 -13.40
C ALA A 76 7.61 -8.00 -13.01
N LEU A 77 8.08 -9.11 -12.44
CA LEU A 77 9.48 -9.26 -12.03
C LEU A 77 10.46 -9.39 -13.21
N SER A 78 9.97 -9.73 -14.41
CA SER A 78 10.81 -9.85 -15.62
C SER A 78 11.04 -8.52 -16.37
N ALA A 79 10.22 -7.50 -16.12
CA ALA A 79 10.41 -6.16 -16.69
C ALA A 79 11.22 -5.26 -15.72
N PRO A 80 11.95 -4.26 -16.23
CA PRO A 80 12.76 -3.37 -15.41
C PRO A 80 11.91 -2.40 -14.57
N ALA A 81 12.53 -1.78 -13.55
CA ALA A 81 11.88 -0.74 -12.76
C ALA A 81 11.48 0.48 -13.61
N GLY A 82 10.25 0.95 -13.42
CA GLY A 82 9.64 2.01 -14.23
C GLY A 82 9.06 1.51 -15.55
N ALA A 83 9.06 0.19 -15.80
CA ALA A 83 8.51 -0.46 -16.99
C ALA A 83 8.89 0.26 -18.30
N ASP A 84 10.15 0.71 -18.41
CA ASP A 84 10.65 1.52 -19.53
C ASP A 84 9.71 2.68 -19.90
N GLY A 85 9.22 3.40 -18.89
CA GLY A 85 8.34 4.57 -19.02
C GLY A 85 6.86 4.27 -19.21
N LEU A 86 6.44 3.00 -19.17
CA LEU A 86 5.02 2.64 -19.16
C LEU A 86 4.43 2.83 -17.76
N VAL A 87 3.39 3.65 -17.63
CA VAL A 87 2.80 4.01 -16.33
C VAL A 87 1.32 3.72 -16.31
N LEU A 88 0.86 2.94 -15.33
CA LEU A 88 -0.55 2.76 -15.04
C LEU A 88 -0.97 3.70 -13.89
N ILE A 89 -1.98 4.54 -14.14
CA ILE A 89 -2.71 5.26 -13.09
C ILE A 89 -3.92 4.40 -12.69
N PRO A 90 -3.96 3.90 -11.43
CA PRO A 90 -4.83 2.78 -11.06
C PRO A 90 -6.24 3.19 -10.65
N TYR A 91 -6.77 4.37 -11.01
CA TYR A 91 -8.08 4.86 -10.56
C TYR A 91 -9.26 4.16 -11.27
N LEU A 92 -9.27 2.83 -11.31
CA LEU A 92 -10.23 2.00 -12.03
C LEU A 92 -11.66 2.20 -11.50
N GLU A 93 -11.79 2.46 -10.20
CA GLU A 93 -13.06 2.72 -9.52
C GLU A 93 -13.11 4.13 -8.93
N GLY A 94 -12.47 5.12 -9.58
CA GLY A 94 -12.23 6.41 -8.96
C GLY A 94 -11.21 6.29 -7.83
N GLU A 95 -11.03 7.31 -7.01
CA GLU A 95 -10.09 7.24 -5.89
C GLU A 95 -10.50 8.10 -4.69
N ARG A 96 -10.11 7.67 -3.48
CA ARG A 96 -10.27 8.41 -2.22
C ARG A 96 -9.04 9.24 -1.88
N THR A 97 -7.84 8.67 -2.05
CA THR A 97 -6.56 9.35 -1.82
C THR A 97 -5.71 9.22 -3.09
N PRO A 98 -5.64 10.27 -3.93
CA PRO A 98 -6.30 11.57 -3.82
C PRO A 98 -7.83 11.51 -4.03
N ASN A 99 -8.55 12.53 -3.59
CA ASN A 99 -10.02 12.61 -3.71
C ASN A 99 -10.43 12.86 -5.17
N LYS A 100 -10.63 11.77 -5.92
CA LYS A 100 -10.99 11.74 -7.34
C LYS A 100 -12.08 10.69 -7.60
N PRO A 101 -13.30 10.86 -7.07
CA PRO A 101 -14.34 9.83 -7.09
C PRO A 101 -14.74 9.40 -8.52
N ASP A 102 -14.66 10.34 -9.46
CA ASP A 102 -15.09 10.13 -10.85
C ASP A 102 -13.92 9.80 -11.80
N ALA A 103 -12.68 9.76 -11.32
CA ALA A 103 -11.54 9.45 -12.19
C ALA A 103 -11.62 8.02 -12.75
N THR A 104 -11.01 7.83 -13.93
CA THR A 104 -10.80 6.51 -14.53
C THR A 104 -9.33 6.15 -14.57
N GLY A 105 -9.02 4.85 -14.58
CA GLY A 105 -7.64 4.41 -14.81
C GLY A 105 -7.12 4.83 -16.19
N ALA A 106 -5.81 4.97 -16.31
CA ALA A 106 -5.14 5.37 -17.54
C ALA A 106 -3.79 4.67 -17.69
N LEU A 107 -3.40 4.39 -18.93
CA LEU A 107 -2.09 3.83 -19.27
C LEU A 107 -1.35 4.84 -20.15
N HIS A 108 -0.20 5.33 -19.67
CA HIS A 108 0.61 6.34 -20.33
C HIS A 108 1.98 5.80 -20.72
N GLY A 109 2.62 6.44 -21.72
CA GLY A 109 4.00 6.12 -22.09
C GLY A 109 4.17 4.88 -22.98
N LEU A 110 3.10 4.42 -23.64
CA LEU A 110 3.15 3.33 -24.62
C LEU A 110 4.10 3.68 -25.78
N ARG A 111 5.01 2.75 -26.05
CA ARG A 111 5.96 2.74 -27.18
C ARG A 111 6.09 1.32 -27.70
N LEU A 112 6.47 1.16 -28.97
CA LEU A 112 6.62 -0.18 -29.58
C LEU A 112 7.50 -1.12 -28.75
N ALA A 113 8.57 -0.60 -28.14
CA ALA A 113 9.52 -1.38 -27.35
C ALA A 113 8.99 -1.84 -25.97
N ASN A 114 8.09 -1.08 -25.33
CA ASN A 114 7.58 -1.36 -23.98
C ASN A 114 6.12 -1.86 -23.98
N THR A 115 5.52 -2.07 -25.16
CA THR A 115 4.15 -2.62 -25.28
C THR A 115 4.19 -4.14 -25.20
N THR A 116 4.54 -4.69 -24.03
CA THR A 116 4.61 -6.14 -23.80
C THR A 116 3.87 -6.55 -22.53
N PRO A 117 3.47 -7.83 -22.39
CA PRO A 117 2.84 -8.34 -21.17
C PRO A 117 3.62 -8.06 -19.89
N ALA A 118 4.95 -8.19 -19.93
CA ALA A 118 5.83 -7.96 -18.79
C ALA A 118 5.79 -6.50 -18.33
N HIS A 119 5.85 -5.54 -19.27
CA HIS A 119 5.78 -4.12 -18.95
C HIS A 119 4.40 -3.74 -18.39
N LEU A 120 3.30 -4.27 -18.95
CA LEU A 120 1.97 -4.00 -18.42
C LEU A 120 1.81 -4.55 -16.99
N ALA A 121 2.30 -5.77 -16.74
CA ALA A 121 2.30 -6.36 -15.40
C ALA A 121 3.12 -5.52 -14.41
N ARG A 122 4.31 -5.06 -14.83
CA ARG A 122 5.18 -4.20 -14.01
C ARG A 122 4.54 -2.85 -13.72
N ALA A 123 3.99 -2.19 -14.73
CA ALA A 123 3.27 -0.93 -14.60
C ALA A 123 2.06 -1.05 -13.67
N ALA A 124 1.35 -2.19 -13.69
CA ALA A 124 0.24 -2.43 -12.78
C ALA A 124 0.67 -2.54 -11.31
N VAL A 125 1.74 -3.29 -11.03
CA VAL A 125 2.30 -3.41 -9.67
C VAL A 125 2.86 -2.07 -9.20
N GLU A 126 3.68 -1.41 -10.01
CA GLU A 126 4.28 -0.11 -9.67
C GLU A 126 3.24 0.99 -9.52
N GLY A 127 2.23 1.05 -10.39
CA GLY A 127 1.15 2.03 -10.32
C GLY A 127 0.29 1.89 -9.04
N MET A 128 -0.07 0.66 -8.69
CA MET A 128 -0.76 0.36 -7.42
C MET A 128 0.09 0.78 -6.21
N LEU A 129 1.39 0.43 -6.21
CA LEU A 129 2.31 0.77 -5.14
C LEU A 129 2.56 2.27 -5.05
N CYS A 130 2.62 3.00 -6.17
CA CYS A 130 2.75 4.45 -6.17
C CYS A 130 1.51 5.13 -5.56
N ALA A 131 0.30 4.63 -5.84
CA ALA A 131 -0.91 5.16 -5.21
C ALA A 131 -0.92 4.95 -3.68
N LEU A 132 -0.46 3.79 -3.21
CA LEU A 132 -0.26 3.55 -1.77
C LEU A 132 0.83 4.45 -1.20
N ALA A 133 1.90 4.68 -1.95
CA ALA A 133 2.99 5.54 -1.54
C ALA A 133 2.59 7.03 -1.47
N ASP A 134 1.68 7.49 -2.34
CA ASP A 134 1.05 8.81 -2.21
C ASP A 134 0.22 8.92 -0.93
N GLY A 135 -0.44 7.83 -0.52
CA GLY A 135 -1.09 7.73 0.80
C GLY A 135 -0.09 7.87 1.95
N LEU A 136 1.06 7.19 1.88
CA LEU A 136 2.14 7.34 2.87
C LEU A 136 2.67 8.77 2.95
N ASP A 137 2.91 9.41 1.80
CA ASP A 137 3.37 10.79 1.73
C ASP A 137 2.35 11.75 2.36
N ALA A 138 1.04 11.49 2.20
CA ALA A 138 -0.01 12.26 2.85
C ALA A 138 0.07 12.15 4.38
N LEU A 139 0.35 10.96 4.94
CA LEU A 139 0.59 10.82 6.39
C LEU A 139 1.84 11.59 6.83
N VAL A 140 2.95 11.48 6.08
CA VAL A 140 4.20 12.21 6.37
C VAL A 140 3.98 13.72 6.36
N ALA A 141 3.17 14.24 5.42
CA ALA A 141 2.81 15.64 5.35
C ALA A 141 2.04 16.13 6.59
N GLN A 142 1.38 15.24 7.33
CA GLN A 142 0.73 15.51 8.61
C GLN A 142 1.67 15.37 9.82
N GLY A 143 2.98 15.26 9.59
CA GLY A 143 4.00 15.14 10.65
C GLY A 143 4.10 13.75 11.27
N VAL A 144 3.52 12.72 10.64
CA VAL A 144 3.63 11.34 11.11
C VAL A 144 5.04 10.82 10.81
N PRO A 145 5.82 10.39 11.82
CA PRO A 145 7.11 9.77 11.58
C PRO A 145 6.94 8.38 10.98
N VAL A 146 7.78 8.03 10.00
CA VAL A 146 7.81 6.71 9.36
C VAL A 146 9.17 6.08 9.62
N GLN A 147 9.20 5.05 10.48
CA GLN A 147 10.41 4.33 10.87
C GLN A 147 10.42 2.90 10.35
N ARG A 148 9.27 2.23 10.36
CA ARG A 148 9.12 0.85 9.88
C ARG A 148 7.85 0.71 9.08
N VAL A 149 7.93 0.02 7.94
CA VAL A 149 6.78 -0.28 7.09
C VAL A 149 6.46 -1.76 7.18
N PHE A 150 5.20 -2.07 7.48
CA PHE A 150 4.64 -3.41 7.50
C PHE A 150 3.69 -3.59 6.33
N LEU A 151 3.94 -4.58 5.48
CA LEU A 151 3.10 -4.90 4.34
C LEU A 151 2.24 -6.12 4.65
N ILE A 152 0.92 -5.94 4.64
CA ILE A 152 -0.07 -6.96 5.02
C ILE A 152 -1.21 -7.07 3.99
N GLY A 153 -2.13 -8.01 4.21
CA GLY A 153 -3.28 -8.24 3.34
C GLY A 153 -2.99 -9.21 2.20
N GLY A 154 -4.01 -9.58 1.43
CA GLY A 154 -3.90 -10.59 0.36
C GLY A 154 -2.86 -10.24 -0.70
N GLY A 155 -2.71 -8.95 -1.05
CA GLY A 155 -1.71 -8.49 -2.01
C GLY A 155 -0.26 -8.67 -1.53
N ALA A 156 -0.02 -8.77 -0.22
CA ALA A 156 1.29 -9.06 0.34
C ALA A 156 1.78 -10.48 0.03
N GLN A 157 0.92 -11.39 -0.43
CA GLN A 157 1.33 -12.73 -0.86
C GLN A 157 2.06 -12.72 -2.21
N SER A 158 1.80 -11.71 -3.06
CA SER A 158 2.49 -11.56 -4.34
C SER A 158 3.98 -11.32 -4.15
N GLU A 159 4.83 -12.13 -4.80
CA GLU A 159 6.29 -11.95 -4.75
C GLU A 159 6.69 -10.60 -5.37
N ALA A 160 6.08 -10.23 -6.50
CA ALA A 160 6.33 -8.96 -7.16
C ALA A 160 6.07 -7.78 -6.23
N VAL A 161 4.92 -7.78 -5.54
CA VAL A 161 4.59 -6.73 -4.57
C VAL A 161 5.64 -6.66 -3.47
N ARG A 162 5.98 -7.79 -2.83
CA ARG A 162 6.97 -7.81 -1.74
C ARG A 162 8.36 -7.31 -2.17
N ARG A 163 8.81 -7.69 -3.37
CA ARG A 163 10.14 -7.32 -3.88
C ARG A 163 10.21 -5.90 -4.45
N ILE A 164 9.11 -5.37 -5.00
CA ILE A 164 9.08 -4.05 -5.65
C ILE A 164 8.77 -2.94 -4.63
N THR A 165 7.98 -3.22 -3.58
CA THR A 165 7.58 -2.21 -2.58
C THR A 165 8.77 -1.44 -1.99
N PRO A 166 9.88 -2.08 -1.54
CA PRO A 166 11.02 -1.33 -1.00
C PRO A 166 11.65 -0.36 -1.99
N SER A 167 11.69 -0.72 -3.27
CA SER A 167 12.25 0.13 -4.33
C SER A 167 11.35 1.35 -4.62
N VAL A 168 10.03 1.18 -4.54
CA VAL A 168 9.05 2.26 -4.76
C VAL A 168 8.98 3.21 -3.55
N LEU A 169 9.04 2.66 -2.33
CA LEU A 169 8.97 3.46 -1.09
C LEU A 169 10.33 4.07 -0.70
N GLY A 170 11.44 3.46 -1.13
CA GLY A 170 12.77 3.79 -0.63
C GLY A 170 12.99 3.39 0.84
N LEU A 171 12.25 2.41 1.34
CA LEU A 171 12.24 1.96 2.73
C LEU A 171 12.26 0.44 2.80
N ASP A 172 12.91 -0.11 3.83
CA ASP A 172 12.80 -1.54 4.16
C ASP A 172 11.34 -1.90 4.50
N VAL A 173 10.88 -3.05 4.01
CA VAL A 173 9.49 -3.51 4.20
C VAL A 173 9.48 -4.84 4.95
N ALA A 174 8.85 -4.86 6.11
CA ALA A 174 8.59 -6.07 6.88
C ALA A 174 7.27 -6.70 6.42
N VAL A 175 7.31 -7.99 6.08
CA VAL A 175 6.13 -8.78 5.74
C VAL A 175 5.94 -9.81 6.84
N PRO A 176 5.02 -9.56 7.80
CA PRO A 176 4.75 -10.52 8.86
C PRO A 176 4.11 -11.79 8.29
N THR A 177 4.26 -12.89 9.03
CA THR A 177 3.51 -14.12 8.73
C THR A 177 2.00 -13.81 8.63
N PRO A 178 1.29 -14.29 7.59
CA PRO A 178 -0.15 -14.08 7.46
C PRO A 178 -0.90 -14.51 8.73
N GLY A 179 -1.84 -13.68 9.17
CA GLY A 179 -2.62 -13.94 10.38
C GLY A 179 -3.89 -13.11 10.44
N GLU A 180 -4.74 -13.43 11.43
CA GLU A 180 -6.03 -12.77 11.65
C GLU A 180 -5.85 -11.58 12.59
N TYR A 181 -5.10 -10.55 12.14
CA TYR A 181 -4.63 -9.47 13.01
C TYR A 181 -5.74 -8.68 13.73
N VAL A 182 -6.96 -8.67 13.17
CA VAL A 182 -8.12 -8.07 13.84
C VAL A 182 -8.56 -8.93 15.02
N ALA A 183 -8.74 -10.24 14.80
CA ALA A 183 -9.11 -11.19 15.85
C ALA A 183 -8.02 -11.25 16.94
N ASP A 184 -6.75 -11.31 16.55
CA ASP A 184 -5.61 -11.27 17.45
C ASP A 184 -5.57 -9.97 18.27
N GLY A 185 -5.84 -8.83 17.62
CA GLY A 185 -5.91 -7.54 18.28
C GLY A 185 -7.02 -7.47 19.32
N ALA A 186 -8.21 -8.00 19.00
CA ALA A 186 -9.35 -8.07 19.91
C ALA A 186 -9.07 -9.00 21.11
N ALA A 187 -8.52 -10.19 20.85
CA ALA A 187 -8.13 -11.13 21.90
C ALA A 187 -7.05 -10.54 22.82
N ARG A 188 -6.05 -9.85 22.23
CA ARG A 188 -5.02 -9.12 22.99
C ARG A 188 -5.62 -8.02 23.85
N GLN A 189 -6.61 -7.28 23.34
CA GLN A 189 -7.30 -6.24 24.09
C GLN A 189 -8.10 -6.82 25.26
N ALA A 190 -8.81 -7.92 25.05
CA ALA A 190 -9.55 -8.62 26.10
C ALA A 190 -8.60 -9.13 27.20
N ALA A 191 -7.47 -9.73 26.82
CA ALA A 191 -6.43 -10.16 27.74
C ALA A 191 -5.81 -8.98 28.51
N TRP A 192 -5.61 -7.85 27.84
CA TRP A 192 -5.12 -6.63 28.49
C TRP A 192 -6.07 -6.14 29.58
N VAL A 193 -7.37 -6.01 29.26
CA VAL A 193 -8.39 -5.60 30.22
C VAL A 193 -8.44 -6.56 31.41
N LEU A 194 -8.43 -7.88 31.16
CA LEU A 194 -8.45 -8.90 32.21
C LEU A 194 -7.21 -8.82 33.13
N SER A 195 -6.05 -8.50 32.57
CA SER A 195 -4.80 -8.42 33.34
C SER A 195 -4.73 -7.22 34.31
N GLY A 196 -5.49 -6.15 34.06
CA GLY A 196 -5.38 -4.89 34.79
C GLY A 196 -4.03 -4.17 34.67
N ALA A 197 -3.15 -4.61 33.76
CA ALA A 197 -1.82 -4.04 33.60
C ALA A 197 -1.87 -2.67 32.88
N ALA A 198 -0.88 -1.82 33.16
CA ALA A 198 -0.77 -0.49 32.53
C ALA A 198 -0.46 -0.56 31.02
N THR A 199 0.13 -1.65 30.55
CA THR A 199 0.53 -1.84 29.15
C THR A 199 -0.06 -3.14 28.58
N PRO A 200 -0.33 -3.22 27.26
CA PRO A 200 -0.82 -4.43 26.64
C PRO A 200 0.13 -5.61 26.85
N PRO A 201 -0.37 -6.84 27.07
CA PRO A 201 0.48 -8.00 27.22
C PRO A 201 1.27 -8.28 25.95
N ALA A 202 2.38 -8.99 26.09
CA ALA A 202 3.09 -9.57 24.95
C ALA A 202 2.15 -10.52 24.20
N TRP A 203 2.15 -10.46 22.87
CA TRP A 203 1.24 -11.24 22.02
C TRP A 203 2.03 -11.78 20.84
N THR A 204 2.22 -13.09 20.80
CA THR A 204 3.11 -13.77 19.84
C THR A 204 2.46 -14.05 18.48
N ALA A 205 1.20 -13.65 18.27
CA ALA A 205 0.47 -13.93 17.04
C ALA A 205 1.03 -13.19 15.81
N ALA A 206 1.67 -12.03 16.02
CA ALA A 206 2.54 -11.45 14.99
C ALA A 206 3.85 -12.27 14.99
N GLY A 207 3.90 -13.34 14.18
CA GLY A 207 5.08 -14.19 14.04
C GLY A 207 6.32 -13.45 13.49
N SER A 208 7.33 -14.19 13.06
CA SER A 208 8.47 -13.59 12.36
C SER A 208 8.01 -12.82 11.11
N ALA A 209 8.71 -11.72 10.82
CA ALA A 209 8.53 -10.95 9.60
C ALA A 209 9.76 -11.07 8.72
N ASP A 210 9.56 -11.39 7.45
CA ASP A 210 10.60 -11.31 6.44
C ASP A 210 10.82 -9.85 6.07
N VAL A 211 12.07 -9.41 6.03
CA VAL A 211 12.40 -8.03 5.64
C VAL A 211 12.90 -8.00 4.21
N TYR A 212 12.14 -7.32 3.35
CA TYR A 212 12.46 -7.11 1.95
C TYR A 212 13.19 -5.78 1.77
N ARG A 213 14.27 -5.83 0.97
CA ARG A 213 15.14 -4.70 0.65
C ARG A 213 15.37 -4.64 -0.83
N ALA A 214 15.47 -3.44 -1.37
CA ALA A 214 15.85 -3.17 -2.75
C ALA A 214 16.43 -1.77 -2.86
N ASP A 215 17.26 -1.54 -3.87
CA ASP A 215 17.73 -0.19 -4.18
C ASP A 215 16.52 0.70 -4.55
N PRO A 216 16.45 1.94 -4.02
CA PRO A 216 15.39 2.87 -4.40
C PRO A 216 15.37 3.14 -5.90
N ALA A 217 14.18 3.13 -6.50
CA ALA A 217 13.95 3.49 -7.90
C ALA A 217 13.09 4.76 -7.97
N PRO A 218 13.65 5.94 -7.63
CA PRO A 218 12.89 7.19 -7.55
C PRO A 218 12.23 7.58 -8.88
N GLN A 219 12.76 7.12 -10.01
CA GLN A 219 12.16 7.32 -11.32
C GLN A 219 10.74 6.75 -11.43
N VAL A 220 10.40 5.70 -10.69
CA VAL A 220 9.06 5.08 -10.72
C VAL A 220 8.03 6.07 -10.16
N ARG A 221 8.28 6.62 -8.97
CA ARG A 221 7.44 7.65 -8.35
C ARG A 221 7.39 8.93 -9.21
N ALA A 222 8.51 9.34 -9.80
CA ALA A 222 8.59 10.53 -10.65
C ALA A 222 7.76 10.39 -11.94
N GLN A 223 7.85 9.24 -12.61
CA GLN A 223 7.05 8.94 -13.81
C GLN A 223 5.55 8.89 -13.48
N TYR A 224 5.18 8.26 -12.36
CA TYR A 224 3.80 8.22 -11.88
C TYR A 224 3.26 9.63 -11.60
N ALA A 225 3.98 10.43 -10.82
CA ALA A 225 3.57 11.78 -10.46
C ALA A 225 3.40 12.70 -11.68
N ALA A 226 4.21 12.51 -12.73
CA ALA A 226 4.14 13.31 -13.95
C ALA A 226 2.83 13.13 -14.74
N VAL A 227 2.13 11.99 -14.57
CA VAL A 227 0.94 11.65 -15.36
C VAL A 227 -0.30 11.33 -14.53
N ARG A 228 -0.23 11.26 -13.20
CA ARG A 228 -1.39 10.91 -12.34
C ARG A 228 -2.59 11.86 -12.44
N GLU A 229 -2.37 13.09 -12.92
CA GLU A 229 -3.44 14.06 -13.17
C GLU A 229 -4.08 13.92 -14.56
N LEU A 230 -3.51 13.09 -15.46
CA LEU A 230 -3.95 12.94 -16.85
C LEU A 230 -4.98 11.81 -17.04
N THR A 231 -5.95 11.73 -16.14
CA THR A 231 -7.01 10.71 -16.18
C THR A 231 -8.30 11.22 -16.81
N GLY A 232 -9.08 10.31 -17.40
CA GLY A 232 -10.46 10.59 -17.79
C GLY A 232 -11.40 10.67 -16.57
N THR A 233 -12.66 11.02 -16.85
CA THR A 233 -13.75 11.03 -15.87
C THR A 233 -14.89 10.13 -16.34
N ARG A 234 -15.46 9.32 -15.45
CA ARG A 234 -16.66 8.52 -15.74
C ARG A 234 -17.80 9.45 -16.11
N GLN A 235 -18.53 9.10 -17.18
CA GLN A 235 -19.79 9.76 -17.52
C GLN A 235 -20.89 9.17 -16.64
N ALA A 236 -21.76 10.03 -16.11
CA ALA A 236 -22.90 9.65 -15.27
C ALA A 236 -23.94 8.81 -16.02
#